data_AF-A0A844Z1S1-F1
#
_entry.id   AF-A0A844Z1S1-F1
#
_cell.length_a   1.000
_cell.length_b   1.000
_cell.length_c   1.000
_cell.angle_alpha   90.00
_cell.angle_beta   90.00
_cell.angle_gamma   90.00
#
_symmetry.space_group_name_H-M   'P 1'
#
loop_
_entity.id
_entity.type
_entity.pdbx_description
1 polymer ?
#
loop_
_entity_poly.entity_id
_entity_poly.type
_entity_poly.pdbx_seq_one_letter_code
_entity_poly.pdbx_strand_id
1 'polypeptide(L)'
;MFGLLPRWRDLGPLTLDLFHRDARKGSTWLHLHPREFGVLWRLADTPGEPVTRRQLLEDVWRMAHVPPTNSVEVHVSRLRAKLAAAGCAELVETVPQGGYRLTADLPFMFPRKPGSERDKLDRYLLALDWPDPATPFPLESDRRDELAQFRR
;
A
#
# COMPACT_ATOMS: atom_id res chain seq x y z
N MET A 1 -15.65 11.07 0.29
CA MET A 1 -15.03 10.91 -1.05
C MET A 1 -14.15 9.67 -0.98
N PHE A 2 -14.68 8.51 -1.38
CA PHE A 2 -13.99 7.21 -1.24
C PHE A 2 -12.94 7.06 -2.33
N GLY A 3 -11.72 7.52 -2.06
CA GLY A 3 -10.57 7.23 -2.91
C GLY A 3 -10.30 5.73 -2.92
N LEU A 4 -10.08 5.16 -4.10
CA LEU A 4 -9.66 3.78 -4.29
C LEU A 4 -8.44 3.52 -3.40
N LEU A 5 -8.61 2.70 -2.35
CA LEU A 5 -7.47 2.30 -1.53
C LEU A 5 -6.48 1.59 -2.46
N PRO A 6 -5.26 2.11 -2.59
CA PRO A 6 -4.29 1.47 -3.44
C PRO A 6 -4.06 0.07 -2.88
N ARG A 7 -4.18 -0.95 -3.73
CA ARG A 7 -3.94 -2.35 -3.35
C ARG A 7 -2.57 -2.55 -2.68
N TRP A 8 -1.64 -1.64 -2.92
CA TRP A 8 -0.23 -1.80 -2.63
C TRP A 8 0.37 -0.44 -2.25
N ARG A 9 1.25 -0.44 -1.26
CA ARG A 9 1.99 0.75 -0.80
C ARG A 9 3.48 0.44 -0.81
N ASP A 10 4.27 1.31 -1.42
CA ASP A 10 5.73 1.21 -1.37
C ASP A 10 6.23 1.96 -0.14
N LEU A 11 7.19 1.37 0.58
CA LEU A 11 7.87 1.91 1.75
C LEU A 11 9.36 2.18 1.50
N GLY A 12 9.78 2.22 0.23
CA GLY A 12 11.17 2.33 -0.18
C GLY A 12 11.72 0.95 -0.53
N PRO A 13 12.32 0.21 0.42
CA PRO A 13 12.79 -1.15 0.16
C PRO A 13 11.69 -2.22 0.25
N LEU A 14 10.50 -1.89 0.80
CA LEU A 14 9.41 -2.84 1.01
C LEU A 14 8.14 -2.43 0.28
N THR A 15 7.42 -3.39 -0.27
CA THR A 15 6.07 -3.19 -0.81
C THR A 15 5.05 -3.92 0.06
N LEU A 16 4.04 -3.21 0.54
CA LEU A 16 2.85 -3.77 1.19
C LEU A 16 1.84 -4.22 0.14
N ASP A 17 1.21 -5.37 0.32
CA ASP A 17 0.07 -5.84 -0.46
C ASP A 17 -1.14 -6.06 0.47
N LEU A 18 -2.21 -5.27 0.24
CA LEU A 18 -3.45 -5.32 1.01
C LEU A 18 -4.25 -6.61 0.76
N PHE A 19 -4.10 -7.22 -0.42
CA PHE A 19 -4.79 -8.46 -0.77
C PHE A 19 -4.19 -9.65 0.00
N HIS A 20 -2.85 -9.74 0.01
CA HIS A 20 -2.13 -10.78 0.76
C HIS A 20 -2.01 -10.45 2.26
N ARG A 21 -2.27 -9.19 2.66
CA ARG A 21 -2.06 -8.67 4.02
C ARG A 21 -0.64 -8.93 4.50
N ASP A 22 0.32 -8.70 3.62
CA ASP A 22 1.73 -8.97 3.88
C ASP A 22 2.63 -7.91 3.22
N ALA A 23 3.90 -7.88 3.62
CA ALA A 23 4.95 -7.08 3.03
C ALA A 23 5.90 -7.97 2.23
N ARG A 24 6.51 -7.43 1.18
CA ARG A 24 7.58 -8.09 0.43
C ARG A 24 8.76 -7.17 0.18
N LYS A 25 9.96 -7.74 0.19
CA LYS A 25 11.19 -7.10 -0.31
C LYS A 25 11.55 -7.73 -1.64
N GLY A 26 11.39 -7.00 -2.74
CA GLY A 26 11.54 -7.58 -4.08
C GLY A 26 10.54 -8.74 -4.29
N SER A 27 11.06 -9.96 -4.40
CA SER A 27 10.27 -11.20 -4.56
C SER A 27 10.01 -11.97 -3.26
N THR A 28 10.58 -11.57 -2.12
CA THR A 28 10.50 -12.32 -0.86
C THR A 28 9.42 -11.76 0.06
N TRP A 29 8.46 -12.60 0.45
CA TRP A 29 7.40 -12.27 1.42
C TRP A 29 7.87 -12.36 2.87
N LEU A 30 7.44 -11.41 3.71
CA LEU A 30 7.83 -11.32 5.12
C LEU A 30 6.95 -12.20 6.03
N HIS A 31 5.84 -12.75 5.54
CA HIS A 31 4.90 -13.59 6.28
C HIS A 31 4.42 -12.91 7.57
N LEU A 32 3.99 -11.66 7.46
CA LEU A 32 3.50 -10.86 8.57
C LEU A 32 2.19 -11.45 9.14
N HIS A 33 2.06 -11.41 10.46
CA HIS A 33 0.79 -11.72 11.12
C HIS A 33 -0.22 -10.60 10.83
N PRO A 34 -1.54 -10.86 10.75
CA PRO A 34 -2.54 -9.83 10.44
C PRO A 34 -2.44 -8.53 11.26
N ARG A 35 -2.11 -8.67 12.55
CA ARG A 35 -1.87 -7.51 13.45
C ARG A 35 -0.56 -6.78 13.16
N GLU A 36 0.50 -7.50 12.81
CA GLU A 36 1.78 -6.89 12.42
C GLU A 36 1.63 -6.10 11.13
N PHE A 37 0.92 -6.68 10.14
CA PHE A 37 0.54 -5.98 8.93
C PHE A 37 -0.35 -4.77 9.21
N GLY A 38 -1.36 -4.91 10.08
CA GLY A 38 -2.24 -3.80 10.44
C GLY A 38 -1.49 -2.62 11.07
N VAL A 39 -0.53 -2.89 11.96
CA VAL A 39 0.36 -1.87 12.53
C VAL A 39 1.16 -1.18 11.42
N LEU A 40 1.85 -1.96 10.58
CA LEU A 40 2.67 -1.41 9.50
C LEU A 40 1.84 -0.60 8.49
N TRP A 41 0.66 -1.09 8.13
CA TRP A 41 -0.29 -0.41 7.25
C TRP A 41 -0.78 0.91 7.84
N ARG A 42 -1.07 0.93 9.15
CA ARG A 42 -1.50 2.15 9.84
C ARG A 42 -0.37 3.18 9.91
N LEU A 43 0.85 2.74 10.20
CA LEU A 43 2.03 3.63 10.18
C LEU A 43 2.31 4.18 8.77
N ALA A 44 2.07 3.38 7.73
CA ALA A 44 2.19 3.79 6.34
C ALA A 44 1.09 4.75 5.85
N ASP A 45 0.02 4.93 6.63
CA ASP A 45 -1.04 5.89 6.32
C ASP A 45 -0.61 7.33 6.58
N THR A 46 0.23 7.53 7.59
CA THR A 46 0.80 8.82 8.02
C THR A 46 2.32 8.66 8.22
N PRO A 47 3.09 8.52 7.14
CA PRO A 47 4.55 8.34 7.21
C PRO A 47 5.21 9.54 7.91
N GLY A 48 6.25 9.30 8.71
CA GLY A 48 6.94 10.33 9.49
C GLY A 48 6.20 10.80 10.74
N GLU A 49 4.87 10.64 10.83
CA GLU A 49 4.09 11.02 12.00
C GLU A 49 4.10 9.93 13.09
N PRO A 50 4.24 10.30 14.37
CA PRO A 50 4.12 9.37 15.47
C PRO A 50 2.67 8.90 15.66
N VAL A 51 2.44 7.58 15.57
CA VAL A 51 1.18 6.93 15.93
C VAL A 51 1.28 6.39 17.35
N THR A 52 0.40 6.86 18.21
CA THR A 52 0.36 6.47 19.63
C THR A 52 -0.16 5.05 19.83
N ARG A 53 0.16 4.45 20.98
CA ARG A 53 -0.36 3.13 21.38
C ARG A 53 -1.90 3.08 21.36
N ARG A 54 -2.56 4.14 21.82
CA ARG A 54 -4.02 4.24 21.83
C ARG A 54 -4.60 4.19 20.40
N GLN A 55 -4.02 4.96 19.48
CA GLN A 55 -4.43 4.94 18.07
C GLN A 55 -4.24 3.54 17.45
N LEU A 56 -3.11 2.86 17.73
CA LEU A 56 -2.91 1.50 17.25
C LEU A 56 -3.95 0.52 17.80
N LEU A 57 -4.30 0.61 19.08
CA LEU A 57 -5.33 -0.23 19.69
C LEU A 57 -6.71 0.01 19.08
N GLU A 58 -7.05 1.26 18.79
CA GLU A 58 -8.30 1.62 18.14
C GLU A 58 -8.34 1.15 16.68
N ASP A 59 -7.30 1.46 15.91
CA ASP A 59 -7.25 1.22 14.46
C ASP A 59 -7.00 -0.24 14.09
N VAL A 60 -6.17 -0.96 14.85
CA VAL A 60 -5.75 -2.34 14.50
C VAL A 60 -6.45 -3.37 15.37
N TRP A 61 -6.60 -3.11 16.67
CA TRP A 61 -7.27 -4.03 17.59
C TRP A 61 -8.78 -3.77 17.71
N ARG A 62 -9.29 -2.64 17.19
CA ARG A 62 -10.70 -2.25 17.27
C ARG A 62 -11.19 -2.19 18.72
N MET A 63 -10.30 -1.78 19.63
CA MET A 63 -10.57 -1.66 21.06
C MET A 63 -10.71 -0.19 21.43
N ALA A 64 -11.81 0.16 22.09
CA ALA A 64 -12.07 1.52 22.57
C ALA A 64 -11.32 1.85 23.89
N HIS A 65 -10.78 0.84 24.58
CA HIS A 65 -10.05 1.01 25.84
C HIS A 65 -8.63 0.46 25.72
N VAL A 66 -7.70 1.03 26.49
CA VAL A 66 -6.30 0.59 26.53
C VAL A 66 -6.16 -0.52 27.57
N PRO A 67 -5.96 -1.78 27.18
CA PRO A 67 -5.71 -2.84 28.15
C PRO A 67 -4.35 -2.64 28.81
N PRO A 68 -4.18 -3.10 30.07
CA PRO A 68 -2.89 -3.04 30.76
C PRO A 68 -1.82 -3.95 30.09
N THR A 69 -2.25 -4.88 29.25
CA THR A 69 -1.37 -5.82 28.53
C THR A 69 -0.53 -5.13 27.45
N ASN A 70 0.74 -5.52 27.33
CA ASN A 70 1.71 -5.03 26.34
C ASN A 70 1.52 -5.64 24.93
N SER A 71 0.28 -5.87 24.50
CA SER A 71 0.00 -6.56 23.24
C SER A 71 0.56 -5.81 22.03
N VAL A 72 0.49 -4.47 22.02
CA VAL A 72 1.02 -3.66 20.92
C VAL A 72 2.54 -3.82 20.83
N GLU A 73 3.24 -3.67 21.96
CA GLU A 73 4.69 -3.75 22.05
C GLU A 73 5.21 -5.12 21.60
N VAL A 74 4.53 -6.21 21.98
CA VAL A 74 4.89 -7.57 21.56
C VAL A 74 4.75 -7.73 20.05
N HIS A 75 3.65 -7.26 19.46
CA HIS A 75 3.44 -7.33 18.02
C HIS A 75 4.40 -6.42 17.24
N VAL A 76 4.73 -5.23 17.76
CA VAL A 76 5.75 -4.36 17.16
C VAL A 76 7.15 -4.99 17.24
N SER A 77 7.48 -5.63 18.35
CA SER A 77 8.76 -6.33 18.50
C SER A 77 8.91 -7.47 17.49
N ARG A 78 7.86 -8.28 17.31
CA ARG A 78 7.84 -9.34 16.28
C ARG A 78 7.90 -8.78 14.86
N LEU A 79 7.16 -7.71 14.58
CA LEU A 79 7.23 -7.00 13.31
C LEU A 79 8.67 -6.54 13.03
N ARG A 80 9.33 -5.89 14.00
CA ARG A 80 10.72 -5.46 13.88
C ARG A 80 11.68 -6.61 13.62
N ALA A 81 11.51 -7.75 14.30
CA ALA A 81 12.34 -8.92 14.04
C ALA A 81 12.21 -9.41 12.59
N LYS A 82 10.99 -9.44 12.03
CA LYS A 82 10.75 -9.80 10.62
C LYS A 82 11.31 -8.76 9.65
N LEU A 83 11.15 -7.47 9.96
CA LEU A 83 11.74 -6.38 9.19
C LEU A 83 13.27 -6.43 9.23
N ALA A 84 13.86 -6.75 10.38
CA ALA A 84 15.31 -6.89 10.54
C ALA A 84 15.85 -8.07 9.72
N ALA A 85 15.16 -9.21 9.70
CA ALA A 85 15.50 -10.34 8.84
C ALA A 85 15.47 -9.96 7.34
N ALA A 86 14.62 -9.02 6.95
CA ALA A 86 14.58 -8.45 5.61
C ALA A 86 15.60 -7.31 5.38
N GLY A 87 16.38 -6.91 6.38
CA GLY A 87 17.31 -5.79 6.30
C GLY A 87 16.62 -4.41 6.27
N CYS A 88 15.47 -4.28 6.93
CA CYS A 88 14.64 -3.08 6.97
C CYS A 88 14.22 -2.70 8.41
N ALA A 89 15.06 -3.01 9.40
CA ALA A 89 14.78 -2.76 10.82
C ALA A 89 14.48 -1.27 11.12
N GLU A 90 15.18 -0.37 10.43
CA GLU A 90 15.09 1.09 10.57
C GLU A 90 13.73 1.68 10.13
N LEU A 91 12.87 0.90 9.46
CA LEU A 91 11.60 1.43 8.97
C LEU A 91 10.62 1.78 10.10
N VAL A 92 10.70 1.11 11.25
CA VAL A 92 9.75 1.29 12.36
C VAL A 92 10.48 1.75 13.61
N GLU A 93 10.39 3.03 13.90
CA GLU A 93 11.02 3.67 15.05
C GLU A 93 10.06 3.84 16.23
N THR A 94 10.60 3.83 17.45
CA THR A 94 9.87 4.20 18.66
C THR A 94 10.17 5.65 18.97
N VAL A 95 9.13 6.46 19.18
CA VAL A 95 9.29 7.89 19.47
C VAL A 95 9.39 8.10 20.99
N PRO A 96 10.27 9.02 21.48
CA PRO A 96 10.50 9.21 22.92
C PRO A 96 9.25 9.53 23.74
N GLN A 97 8.24 10.16 23.13
CA GLN A 97 6.98 10.55 23.78
C GLN A 97 5.97 9.39 23.89
N GLY A 98 6.36 8.19 23.46
CA GLY A 98 5.49 7.02 23.39
C GLY A 98 4.76 6.95 22.05
N GLY A 99 4.91 5.83 21.34
CA GLY A 99 4.34 5.63 20.01
C GLY A 99 5.38 5.14 19.01
N TYR A 100 4.92 4.98 17.78
CA TYR A 100 5.68 4.39 16.69
C TYR A 100 5.56 5.22 15.43
N ARG A 101 6.65 5.31 14.68
CA ARG A 101 6.75 6.11 13.46
C ARG A 101 7.28 5.22 12.33
N LEU A 102 6.79 5.47 11.12
CA LEU A 102 7.44 4.97 9.92
C LEU A 102 8.49 5.98 9.43
N THR A 103 9.75 5.56 9.29
CA THR A 103 10.86 6.42 8.81
C THR A 103 10.97 6.44 7.28
N ALA A 104 10.03 5.82 6.57
CA ALA A 104 10.03 5.83 5.11
C ALA A 104 9.79 7.25 4.57
N ASP A 105 10.71 7.75 3.75
CA ASP A 105 10.50 8.92 2.90
C ASP A 105 9.57 8.51 1.75
N LEU A 106 8.27 8.62 1.98
CA LEU A 106 7.26 8.27 0.98
C LEU A 106 6.97 9.50 0.11
N PRO A 107 7.20 9.44 -1.22
CA PRO A 107 6.55 10.38 -2.12
C PRO A 107 5.04 10.06 -2.08
N PHE A 108 4.30 10.84 -1.32
CA PHE A 108 2.90 10.65 -0.92
C PHE A 108 1.90 10.41 -2.08
N MET A 109 2.27 10.48 -3.37
CA MET A 109 1.27 10.30 -4.43
C MET A 109 1.49 9.18 -5.45
N PHE A 110 2.69 8.68 -5.77
CA PHE A 110 2.81 7.49 -6.66
C PHE A 110 4.20 6.85 -6.58
N PRO A 111 4.41 5.78 -5.80
CA PRO A 111 5.61 4.98 -5.97
C PRO A 111 5.42 3.97 -7.11
N ARG A 112 6.25 4.10 -8.14
CA ARG A 112 6.34 3.18 -9.28
C ARG A 112 6.74 1.79 -8.77
N LYS A 113 6.09 0.73 -9.24
CA LYS A 113 6.41 -0.67 -8.89
C LYS A 113 7.88 -0.97 -9.18
N PRO A 114 8.69 -1.41 -8.20
CA PRO A 114 9.88 -2.18 -8.53
C PRO A 114 9.43 -3.59 -8.92
N GLY A 115 9.51 -3.90 -10.22
CA GLY A 115 9.43 -5.24 -10.79
C GLY A 115 8.04 -5.89 -10.78
N SER A 116 7.20 -5.61 -11.77
CA SER A 116 5.99 -6.42 -11.96
C SER A 116 5.75 -6.86 -13.38
N GLU A 117 5.00 -7.96 -13.51
CA GLU A 117 4.48 -8.51 -14.75
C GLU A 117 3.84 -7.48 -15.71
N ARG A 118 3.49 -6.26 -15.27
CA ARG A 118 3.19 -5.16 -16.18
C ARG A 118 4.36 -4.79 -17.11
N ASP A 119 5.64 -4.96 -16.77
CA ASP A 119 6.72 -4.76 -17.75
C ASP A 119 6.65 -5.74 -18.93
N LYS A 120 6.05 -6.93 -18.72
CA LYS A 120 5.75 -7.88 -19.80
C LYS A 120 4.43 -7.53 -20.48
N LEU A 121 3.42 -7.11 -19.70
CA LEU A 121 2.10 -6.73 -20.21
C LEU A 121 2.17 -5.45 -21.06
N ASP A 122 2.89 -4.42 -20.62
CA ASP A 122 3.15 -3.17 -21.31
C ASP A 122 3.95 -3.43 -22.60
N ARG A 123 4.90 -4.38 -22.58
CA ARG A 123 5.58 -4.85 -23.80
C ARG A 123 4.62 -5.58 -24.74
N TYR A 124 3.70 -6.39 -24.19
CA TYR A 124 2.64 -7.04 -24.96
C TYR A 124 1.64 -6.03 -25.53
N LEU A 125 1.26 -5.00 -24.78
CA LEU A 125 0.31 -3.97 -25.16
C LEU A 125 0.90 -2.99 -26.18
N LEU A 126 2.19 -2.65 -26.06
CA LEU A 126 2.95 -1.91 -27.08
C LEU A 126 3.13 -2.74 -28.37
N ALA A 127 3.33 -4.06 -28.25
CA ALA A 127 3.38 -4.95 -29.41
C ALA A 127 2.02 -5.11 -30.11
N LEU A 128 0.92 -4.79 -29.41
CA LEU A 128 -0.45 -4.81 -29.92
C LEU A 128 -0.94 -3.42 -30.38
N ASP A 129 -0.07 -2.41 -30.39
CA ASP A 129 -0.37 -1.03 -30.80
C ASP A 129 -1.58 -0.41 -30.07
N TRP A 130 -1.79 -0.81 -28.81
CA TRP A 130 -2.90 -0.33 -27.98
C TRP A 130 -2.60 1.07 -27.42
N PRO A 131 -3.50 2.07 -27.59
CA PRO A 131 -3.23 3.45 -27.17
C PRO A 131 -3.17 3.60 -25.65
N ASP A 132 -2.28 4.48 -25.18
CA ASP A 132 -2.05 4.76 -23.76
C ASP A 132 -3.35 5.23 -23.10
N PRO A 133 -3.78 4.64 -21.96
CA PRO A 133 -4.96 5.11 -21.22
C PRO A 133 -4.85 6.56 -20.72
N ALA A 134 -3.66 7.17 -20.74
CA ALA A 134 -3.44 8.60 -20.46
C ALA A 134 -3.70 9.51 -21.66
N THR A 135 -3.85 8.96 -22.87
CA THR A 135 -4.35 9.73 -24.03
C THR A 135 -5.87 9.88 -23.91
N PRO A 136 -6.42 11.10 -23.95
CA PRO A 136 -7.87 11.28 -23.93
C PRO A 136 -8.49 10.58 -25.14
N PHE A 137 -9.43 9.67 -24.90
CA PHE A 137 -10.29 9.15 -25.96
C PHE A 137 -11.02 10.34 -26.60
N PRO A 138 -10.98 10.51 -27.94
CA PRO A 138 -11.75 11.56 -28.59
C PRO A 138 -13.21 11.39 -28.19
N LEU A 139 -13.79 12.44 -27.57
CA LEU A 139 -15.20 12.44 -27.19
C LEU A 139 -16.04 12.27 -28.48
N GLU A 140 -16.64 11.10 -28.64
CA GLU A 140 -17.53 10.73 -29.74
C GLU A 140 -18.80 11.60 -29.72
N SER A 141 -18.72 12.83 -30.23
CA SER A 141 -19.90 13.62 -30.62
C SER A 141 -20.27 13.46 -32.10
N ASP A 142 -19.60 12.58 -32.83
CA ASP A 142 -19.65 12.56 -34.31
C ASP A 142 -20.14 11.23 -34.93
N ARG A 143 -20.88 10.41 -34.18
CA ARG A 143 -21.50 9.15 -34.69
C ARG A 143 -23.04 9.18 -34.73
N ARG A 144 -23.68 10.34 -34.94
CA ARG A 144 -25.14 10.41 -35.08
C ARG A 144 -25.65 10.18 -36.51
N ASP A 145 -24.78 10.22 -37.52
CA ASP A 145 -25.24 10.16 -38.92
C ASP A 145 -25.30 8.75 -39.54
N GLU A 146 -24.77 7.70 -38.90
CA GLU A 146 -24.77 6.34 -39.48
C GLU A 146 -26.02 5.49 -39.17
N LEU A 147 -26.93 5.92 -38.28
CA LEU A 147 -28.11 5.12 -37.90
C LEU A 147 -29.38 5.40 -38.70
N ALA A 148 -29.31 6.19 -39.77
CA ALA A 148 -30.45 6.45 -40.66
C ALA A 148 -30.61 5.42 -41.80
N GLN A 149 -29.66 4.51 -42.00
CA GLN A 149 -29.70 3.55 -43.13
C GLN A 149 -30.31 2.17 -42.82
N PHE A 150 -30.76 1.92 -41.58
CA PHE A 150 -31.26 0.61 -41.16
C PHE A 150 -32.65 0.63 -40.51
N ARG A 151 -33.62 1.29 -41.16
CA ARG A 151 -35.04 0.94 -41.00
C ARG A 151 -35.73 0.93 -42.37
N ARG A 152 -35.94 -0.27 -42.90
CA ARG A 152 -37.11 -0.58 -43.72
C ARG A 152 -38.21 -1.08 -42.80
#